data_AF-A0A8H4UZQ1-F1
#
_entry.id   AF-A0A8H4UZQ1-F1
#
_cell.length_a   1.000
_cell.length_b   1.000
_cell.length_c   1.000
_cell.angle_alpha   90.00
_cell.angle_beta   90.00
_cell.angle_gamma   90.00
#
_symmetry.space_group_name_H-M   'P 1'
#
loop_
_entity.id
_entity.type
_entity.pdbx_description
1 polymer ?
#
loop_
_entity_poly.entity_id
_entity_poly.type
_entity_poly.pdbx_seq_one_letter_code
_entity_poly.pdbx_strand_id
1 'polypeptide(L)'
;MKDGNFVGSDGQILSGQEAVKSLFERCWRWTEIVLERKGRIDERFQEQYARLLEIRNQLERLSMTQAWSLRETDLFQFQRKLDRIDEARVNGNFLDATSQPADLHAQRTLLYLIRRSYAYIYALLIASEPVSEALLPIYNQLQTLRRCLLEVKDSGGVSNARELYPYSMKLNSIDNMRIDGKFYIGNDIPEGQGSVNSLLAECYELAYDLRAAVAEDKEDRGE
;
A
#
# COMPACT_ATOMS: atom_id res chain seq x y z
N MET A 1 28.90 11.74 -30.28
CA MET A 1 29.21 13.16 -30.51
C MET A 1 30.59 13.26 -31.10
N LYS A 2 30.84 14.28 -31.92
CA LYS A 2 32.17 14.64 -32.41
C LYS A 2 32.40 16.12 -32.09
N ASP A 3 33.48 16.44 -31.39
CA ASP A 3 33.79 17.81 -30.95
C ASP A 3 32.63 18.49 -30.22
N GLY A 4 31.92 17.75 -29.36
CA GLY A 4 30.76 18.24 -28.63
C GLY A 4 29.47 18.41 -29.44
N ASN A 5 29.45 18.02 -30.73
CA ASN A 5 28.26 18.09 -31.59
C ASN A 5 27.63 16.72 -31.84
N PHE A 6 26.30 16.69 -31.96
CA PHE A 6 25.58 15.54 -32.50
C PHE A 6 25.65 15.59 -34.02
N VAL A 7 26.24 14.56 -34.62
CA VAL A 7 26.50 14.48 -36.05
C VAL A 7 25.80 13.27 -36.67
N GLY A 8 25.32 13.42 -37.90
CA GLY A 8 24.74 12.35 -38.71
C GLY A 8 25.80 11.35 -39.19
N SER A 9 25.36 10.30 -39.87
CA SER A 9 26.24 9.30 -40.49
C SER A 9 27.13 9.89 -41.59
N ASP A 10 26.71 11.01 -42.17
CA ASP A 10 27.43 11.83 -43.14
C ASP A 10 28.40 12.84 -42.50
N GLY A 11 28.45 12.90 -41.16
CA GLY A 11 29.27 13.84 -40.40
C GLY A 11 28.70 15.25 -40.31
N GLN A 12 27.53 15.53 -40.88
CA GLN A 12 26.89 16.84 -40.75
C GLN A 12 26.29 17.01 -39.36
N ILE A 13 26.30 18.25 -38.86
CA ILE A 13 25.64 18.61 -37.61
C ILE A 13 24.13 18.43 -37.76
N LEU A 14 23.53 17.69 -36.83
CA LEU A 14 22.09 17.44 -36.87
C LEU A 14 21.29 18.69 -36.47
N SER A 15 20.25 18.99 -37.23
CA SER A 15 19.31 20.05 -36.89
C SER A 15 18.62 19.76 -35.55
N GLY A 16 18.40 20.80 -34.73
CA GLY A 16 17.83 20.66 -33.39
C GLY A 16 18.77 20.11 -32.32
N GLN A 17 20.06 19.89 -32.64
CA GLN A 17 21.03 19.31 -31.69
C GLN A 17 21.13 20.09 -30.36
N GLU A 18 20.92 21.41 -30.36
CA GLU A 18 21.06 22.24 -29.17
C GLU A 18 20.02 21.90 -28.09
N ALA A 19 18.79 21.57 -28.50
CA ALA A 19 17.76 21.10 -27.56
C ALA A 19 18.15 19.74 -26.94
N VAL A 20 18.70 18.85 -27.77
CA VAL A 20 19.15 17.52 -27.33
C VAL A 20 20.37 17.62 -26.42
N LYS A 21 21.34 18.50 -26.73
CA LYS A 21 22.50 18.78 -25.87
C LYS A 21 22.07 19.31 -24.52
N SER A 22 21.20 20.31 -24.50
CA SER A 22 20.67 20.86 -23.25
C SER A 22 19.98 19.78 -22.39
N LEU A 23 19.19 18.90 -23.02
CA LEU A 23 18.58 17.78 -22.31
C LEU A 23 19.63 16.78 -21.81
N PHE A 24 20.59 16.42 -22.65
CA PHE A 24 21.69 15.52 -22.30
C PHE A 24 22.50 16.05 -21.11
N GLU A 25 22.90 17.32 -21.13
CA GLU A 25 23.62 17.97 -20.03
C GLU A 25 22.80 17.98 -18.75
N ARG A 26 21.49 18.25 -18.82
CA ARG A 26 20.59 18.19 -17.66
C ARG A 26 20.47 16.79 -17.08
N CYS A 27 20.37 15.77 -17.93
CA CYS A 27 20.35 14.36 -17.52
C CYS A 27 21.69 13.94 -16.93
N TRP A 28 22.79 14.29 -17.57
CA TRP A 28 24.15 14.00 -17.12
C TRP A 28 24.43 14.63 -15.75
N ARG A 29 24.13 15.92 -15.60
CA ARG A 29 24.27 16.64 -14.34
C ARG A 29 23.45 16.02 -13.22
N TRP A 30 22.24 15.55 -13.52
CA TRP A 30 21.42 14.84 -12.56
C TRP A 30 22.07 13.52 -12.12
N THR A 31 22.59 12.74 -13.06
CA THR A 31 23.29 11.47 -12.77
C THR A 31 24.52 11.71 -11.89
N GLU A 32 25.33 12.74 -12.18
CA GLU A 32 26.47 13.12 -11.34
C GLU A 32 26.04 13.43 -9.90
N ILE A 33 25.01 14.27 -9.73
CA ILE A 33 24.48 14.64 -8.42
C ILE A 33 24.02 13.39 -7.65
N VAL A 34 23.28 12.48 -8.29
CA VAL A 34 22.79 11.25 -7.64
C VAL A 34 23.94 10.33 -7.23
N LEU A 35 24.96 10.18 -8.09
CA LEU A 35 26.16 9.39 -7.80
C LEU A 35 26.98 9.95 -6.65
N GLU A 36 27.08 11.28 -6.56
CA GLU A 36 27.76 11.97 -5.47
C GLU A 36 27.00 11.82 -4.15
N ARG A 37 25.68 12.06 -4.18
CA ARG A 37 24.83 12.05 -2.98
C ARG A 37 24.58 10.64 -2.43
N LYS A 38 24.60 9.60 -3.27
CA LYS A 38 24.40 8.18 -2.87
C LYS A 38 23.15 7.95 -2.02
N GLY A 39 22.05 8.62 -2.39
CA GLY A 39 20.78 8.54 -1.67
C GLY A 39 20.74 9.29 -0.34
N ARG A 40 21.81 9.97 0.06
CA ARG A 40 21.79 10.88 1.22
C ARG A 40 21.10 12.18 0.83
N ILE A 41 20.06 12.52 1.55
CA ILE A 41 19.39 13.82 1.39
C ILE A 41 20.07 14.85 2.30
N ASP A 42 19.94 16.12 1.93
CA ASP A 42 20.35 17.25 2.78
C ASP A 42 19.66 17.15 4.15
N GLU A 43 20.45 17.26 5.22
CA GLU A 43 20.00 17.11 6.61
C GLU A 43 18.83 18.02 6.95
N ARG A 44 18.77 19.21 6.32
CA ARG A 44 17.69 20.19 6.50
C ARG A 44 16.31 19.67 6.09
N PHE A 45 16.27 18.62 5.26
CA PHE A 45 15.06 17.99 4.73
C PHE A 45 14.88 16.54 5.20
N GLN A 46 15.72 16.08 6.14
CA GLN A 46 15.73 14.68 6.59
C GLN A 46 14.39 14.27 7.22
N GLU A 47 13.73 15.16 7.97
CA GLU A 47 12.44 14.90 8.60
C GLU A 47 11.34 14.69 7.56
N GLN A 48 11.23 15.61 6.59
CA GLN A 48 10.25 15.53 5.51
C GLN A 48 10.49 14.29 4.66
N TYR A 49 11.76 13.97 4.36
CA TYR A 49 12.14 12.76 3.66
C TYR A 49 11.70 11.50 4.39
N ALA A 50 12.02 11.38 5.69
CA ALA A 50 11.67 10.22 6.49
C ALA A 50 10.15 10.01 6.53
N ARG A 51 9.39 11.09 6.74
CA ARG A 51 7.93 11.06 6.76
C ARG A 51 7.32 10.62 5.42
N LEU A 52 7.82 11.15 4.31
CA LEU A 52 7.36 10.75 2.97
C LEU A 52 7.74 9.32 2.62
N LEU A 53 8.95 8.90 3.00
CA LEU A 53 9.41 7.53 2.80
C LEU A 53 8.57 6.54 3.60
N GLU A 54 8.22 6.88 4.85
CA GLU A 54 7.33 6.06 5.67
C GLU A 54 5.94 5.92 5.04
N ILE A 55 5.33 7.03 4.61
CA ILE A 55 4.03 7.02 3.93
C ILE A 55 4.09 6.15 2.67
N ARG A 56 5.11 6.34 1.83
CA ARG A 56 5.28 5.54 0.60
C ARG A 56 5.40 4.05 0.94
N ASN A 57 6.23 3.70 1.92
CA ASN A 57 6.45 2.29 2.29
C ASN A 57 5.19 1.66 2.90
N GLN A 58 4.39 2.41 3.66
CA GLN A 58 3.09 1.94 4.18
C GLN A 58 2.13 1.67 3.02
N LEU A 59 1.98 2.61 2.09
CA LEU A 59 1.13 2.46 0.91
C LEU A 59 1.58 1.33 -0.03
N GLU A 60 2.90 1.15 -0.20
CA GLU A 60 3.47 0.06 -0.97
C GLU A 60 3.15 -1.30 -0.36
N ARG A 61 3.34 -1.46 0.96
CA ARG A 61 2.92 -2.68 1.66
C ARG A 61 1.44 -2.95 1.47
N LEU A 62 0.60 -1.93 1.66
CA LEU A 62 -0.85 -2.04 1.44
C LEU A 62 -1.20 -2.50 0.03
N SER A 63 -0.50 -2.00 -1.00
CA SER A 63 -0.71 -2.43 -2.39
C SER A 63 -0.28 -3.88 -2.65
N MET A 64 0.66 -4.41 -1.88
CA MET A 64 1.11 -5.81 -1.97
C MET A 64 0.24 -6.76 -1.13
N THR A 65 -0.29 -6.29 0.00
CA THR A 65 -0.89 -7.15 1.03
C THR A 65 -2.29 -6.69 1.42
N GLN A 66 -3.33 -7.00 0.62
CA GLN A 66 -4.75 -6.79 0.98
C GLN A 66 -5.34 -5.40 0.65
N ALA A 67 -5.25 -4.98 -0.61
CA ALA A 67 -6.00 -3.83 -1.13
C ALA A 67 -7.52 -3.92 -0.84
N TRP A 68 -8.06 -5.14 -0.82
CA TRP A 68 -9.48 -5.44 -0.59
C TRP A 68 -9.99 -5.09 0.81
N SER A 69 -9.09 -4.87 1.78
CA SER A 69 -9.48 -4.64 3.17
C SER A 69 -9.48 -3.18 3.61
N LEU A 70 -9.00 -2.28 2.74
CA LEU A 70 -8.88 -0.86 3.01
C LEU A 70 -10.22 -0.17 2.89
N ARG A 71 -10.57 0.64 3.89
CA ARG A 71 -11.68 1.59 3.76
C ARG A 71 -11.17 2.84 3.05
N GLU A 72 -12.05 3.47 2.28
CA GLU A 72 -11.77 4.76 1.65
C GLU A 72 -11.29 5.83 2.67
N THR A 73 -11.82 5.78 3.90
CA THR A 73 -11.42 6.65 5.00
C THR A 73 -9.98 6.45 5.46
N ASP A 74 -9.44 5.23 5.36
CA ASP A 74 -8.05 4.94 5.73
C ASP A 74 -7.10 5.54 4.68
N LEU A 75 -7.46 5.47 3.39
CA LEU A 75 -6.73 6.13 2.29
C LEU A 75 -6.80 7.66 2.39
N PHE A 76 -7.94 8.21 2.81
CA PHE A 76 -8.12 9.64 3.01
C PHE A 76 -7.15 10.22 4.05
N GLN A 77 -6.80 9.46 5.10
CA GLN A 77 -5.79 9.92 6.07
C GLN A 77 -4.40 10.08 5.44
N PHE A 78 -4.02 9.17 4.54
CA PHE A 78 -2.77 9.29 3.79
C PHE A 78 -2.80 10.49 2.85
N GLN A 79 -3.91 10.67 2.13
CA GLN A 79 -4.11 11.82 1.24
C GLN A 79 -3.93 13.14 2.00
N ARG A 80 -4.62 13.33 3.13
CA ARG A 80 -4.46 14.56 3.95
C ARG A 80 -3.03 14.78 4.45
N LYS A 81 -2.29 13.72 4.78
CA LYS A 81 -0.89 13.84 5.18
C LYS A 81 -0.01 14.31 4.01
N LEU A 82 -0.27 13.81 2.80
CA LEU A 82 0.43 14.21 1.58
C LEU A 82 0.06 15.64 1.18
N ASP A 83 -1.23 15.98 1.17
CA ASP A 83 -1.74 17.32 0.81
C ASP A 83 -1.04 18.39 1.65
N ARG A 84 -0.96 18.19 2.98
CA ARG A 84 -0.24 19.12 3.88
C ARG A 84 1.22 19.33 3.52
N ILE A 85 1.91 18.28 3.08
CA ILE A 85 3.32 18.37 2.68
C ILE A 85 3.43 19.05 1.31
N ASP A 86 2.51 18.75 0.40
CA ASP A 86 2.50 19.25 -0.96
C ASP A 86 2.13 20.74 -1.04
N GLU A 87 1.13 21.15 -0.27
CA GLU A 87 0.65 22.54 -0.11
C GLU A 87 1.66 23.44 0.60
N ALA A 88 2.56 22.87 1.42
CA ALA A 88 3.62 23.62 2.09
C ALA A 88 4.72 24.13 1.14
N ARG A 89 4.72 23.69 -0.13
CA ARG A 89 5.70 24.12 -1.13
C ARG A 89 5.46 25.56 -1.57
N VAL A 90 6.53 26.33 -1.71
CA VAL A 90 6.50 27.72 -2.19
C VAL A 90 7.16 27.77 -3.56
N ASN A 91 6.44 28.30 -4.56
CA ASN A 91 6.89 28.36 -5.96
C ASN A 91 7.41 27.01 -6.49
N GLY A 92 6.77 25.93 -6.06
CA GLY A 92 7.12 24.57 -6.44
C GLY A 92 8.32 23.95 -5.70
N ASN A 93 8.92 24.62 -4.72
CA ASN A 93 10.05 24.12 -3.95
C ASN A 93 9.70 23.90 -2.45
N PHE A 94 10.45 23.02 -1.79
CA PHE A 94 10.37 22.82 -0.35
C PHE A 94 11.29 23.80 0.35
N LEU A 95 10.85 24.33 1.49
CA LEU A 95 11.64 25.23 2.31
C LEU A 95 12.07 24.53 3.60
N ASP A 96 13.28 24.81 4.07
CA ASP A 96 13.74 24.40 5.39
C ASP A 96 13.19 25.31 6.50
N ALA A 97 13.59 25.04 7.75
CA ALA A 97 13.18 25.83 8.93
C ALA A 97 13.59 27.32 8.86
N THR A 98 14.53 27.68 7.99
CA THR A 98 15.02 29.05 7.76
C THR A 98 14.48 29.66 6.46
N SER A 99 13.46 29.04 5.86
CA SER A 99 12.87 29.44 4.57
C SER A 99 13.82 29.35 3.36
N GLN A 100 14.89 28.54 3.45
CA GLN A 100 15.78 28.32 2.32
C GLN A 100 15.26 27.18 1.43
N PRO A 101 15.31 27.34 0.09
CA PRO A 101 14.84 26.32 -0.83
C PRO A 101 15.71 25.07 -0.80
N ALA A 102 15.06 23.92 -1.03
CA ALA A 102 15.75 22.67 -1.26
C ALA A 102 16.63 22.76 -2.51
N ASP A 103 17.79 22.11 -2.45
CA ASP A 103 18.62 21.91 -3.63
C ASP A 103 17.93 20.99 -4.64
N LEU A 104 18.48 20.90 -5.85
CA LEU A 104 17.90 20.11 -6.93
C LEU A 104 17.69 18.63 -6.54
N HIS A 105 18.59 18.07 -5.73
CA HIS A 105 18.53 16.68 -5.29
C HIS A 105 17.41 16.44 -4.30
N ALA A 106 17.37 17.21 -3.22
CA ALA A 106 16.34 17.12 -2.20
C ALA A 106 14.97 17.40 -2.81
N GLN A 107 14.82 18.47 -3.60
CA GLN A 107 13.56 18.82 -4.25
C GLN A 107 13.01 17.67 -5.10
N ARG A 108 13.84 17.09 -6.00
CA ARG A 108 13.40 15.99 -6.88
C ARG A 108 13.09 14.71 -6.11
N THR A 109 13.87 14.41 -5.07
CA THR A 109 13.68 13.22 -4.24
C THR A 109 12.35 13.31 -3.46
N LEU A 110 12.09 14.43 -2.81
CA LEU A 110 10.83 14.65 -2.07
C LEU A 110 9.62 14.65 -3.03
N LEU A 111 9.74 15.31 -4.19
CA LEU A 111 8.68 15.28 -5.21
C LEU A 111 8.40 13.86 -5.73
N TYR A 112 9.43 13.03 -5.92
CA TYR A 112 9.26 11.64 -6.31
C TYR A 112 8.45 10.87 -5.25
N LEU A 113 8.81 11.00 -3.98
CA LEU A 113 8.12 10.29 -2.90
C LEU A 113 6.64 10.71 -2.77
N ILE A 114 6.35 12.02 -2.88
CA ILE A 114 4.96 12.51 -2.88
C ILE A 114 4.16 11.93 -4.03
N ARG A 115 4.67 12.07 -5.27
CA ARG A 115 3.96 11.59 -6.47
C ARG A 115 3.77 10.09 -6.47
N ARG A 116 4.79 9.33 -6.04
CA ARG A 116 4.68 7.88 -5.92
C ARG A 116 3.64 7.47 -4.87
N SER A 117 3.55 8.22 -3.77
CA SER A 117 2.54 7.98 -2.74
C SER A 117 1.12 8.27 -3.26
N TYR A 118 0.90 9.39 -3.97
CA TYR A 118 -0.40 9.63 -4.62
C TYR A 118 -0.75 8.56 -5.66
N ALA A 119 0.22 8.09 -6.44
CA ALA A 119 0.01 7.01 -7.39
C ALA A 119 -0.43 5.70 -6.70
N TYR A 120 0.16 5.37 -5.55
CA TYR A 120 -0.30 4.23 -4.75
C TYR A 120 -1.72 4.43 -4.22
N ILE A 121 -2.05 5.61 -3.70
CA ILE A 121 -3.42 5.91 -3.24
C ILE A 121 -4.42 5.73 -4.38
N TYR A 122 -4.14 6.29 -5.56
CA TYR A 122 -5.02 6.16 -6.72
C TYR A 122 -5.19 4.70 -7.15
N ALA A 123 -4.10 3.93 -7.22
CA ALA A 123 -4.17 2.51 -7.53
C ALA A 123 -4.97 1.72 -6.49
N LEU A 124 -4.80 2.03 -5.20
CA LEU A 124 -5.54 1.41 -4.11
C LEU A 124 -7.02 1.78 -4.14
N LEU A 125 -7.38 3.03 -4.48
CA LEU A 125 -8.77 3.46 -4.65
C LEU A 125 -9.48 2.71 -5.78
N ILE A 126 -8.79 2.51 -6.91
CA ILE A 126 -9.35 1.71 -8.02
C ILE A 126 -9.51 0.24 -7.60
N ALA A 127 -8.56 -0.29 -6.83
CA ALA A 127 -8.59 -1.68 -6.40
C ALA A 127 -9.57 -1.95 -5.24
N SER A 128 -9.94 -0.93 -4.46
CA SER A 128 -10.90 -1.05 -3.38
C SER A 128 -12.33 -1.04 -3.93
N GLU A 129 -12.99 -2.20 -3.98
CA GLU A 129 -14.45 -2.23 -4.11
C GLU A 129 -15.09 -1.67 -2.83
N PRO A 130 -16.02 -0.71 -2.92
CA PRO A 130 -16.72 -0.23 -1.75
C PRO A 130 -17.54 -1.37 -1.14
N VAL A 131 -17.24 -1.75 0.10
CA VAL A 131 -18.18 -2.52 0.91
C VAL A 131 -19.30 -1.57 1.29
N SER A 132 -20.51 -1.82 0.79
CA SER A 132 -21.66 -0.98 1.14
C SER A 132 -21.79 -0.83 2.65
N GLU A 133 -22.30 0.31 3.11
CA GLU A 133 -22.47 0.57 4.56
C GLU A 133 -23.23 -0.54 5.28
N ALA A 134 -24.16 -1.16 4.58
CA ALA A 134 -25.00 -2.19 5.14
C ALA A 134 -24.31 -3.57 5.26
N LEU A 135 -23.18 -3.80 4.57
CA LEU A 135 -22.31 -4.96 4.80
C LEU A 135 -21.22 -4.70 5.85
N LEU A 136 -20.96 -3.44 6.23
CA LEU A 136 -19.92 -3.10 7.22
C LEU A 136 -20.05 -3.85 8.55
N PRO A 137 -21.25 -4.06 9.13
CA PRO A 137 -21.37 -4.81 10.37
C PRO A 137 -20.85 -6.24 10.25
N ILE A 138 -21.11 -6.91 9.13
CA ILE A 138 -20.67 -8.29 8.85
C ILE A 138 -19.17 -8.28 8.61
N TYR A 139 -18.70 -7.37 7.76
CA TYR A 139 -17.29 -7.21 7.43
C TYR A 139 -16.42 -6.98 8.67
N ASN A 140 -16.82 -6.07 9.57
CA ASN A 140 -16.08 -5.78 10.81
C ASN A 140 -16.05 -6.98 11.77
N GLN A 141 -17.13 -7.77 11.84
CA GLN A 141 -17.15 -8.99 12.64
C GLN A 141 -16.15 -10.02 12.10
N LEU A 142 -16.08 -10.20 10.79
CA LEU A 142 -15.12 -11.10 10.16
C LEU A 142 -13.68 -10.59 10.31
N GLN A 143 -13.42 -9.28 10.19
CA GLN A 143 -12.08 -8.73 10.44
C GLN A 143 -11.61 -8.98 11.88
N THR A 144 -12.51 -8.81 12.85
CA THR A 144 -12.21 -9.09 14.26
C THR A 144 -11.90 -10.57 14.44
N LEU A 145 -12.73 -11.44 13.87
CA LEU A 145 -12.54 -12.88 13.94
C LEU A 145 -11.21 -13.32 13.32
N ARG A 146 -10.87 -12.81 12.13
CA ARG A 146 -9.59 -13.04 11.46
C ARG A 146 -8.41 -12.68 12.36
N ARG A 147 -8.45 -11.50 12.98
CA ARG A 147 -7.39 -11.06 13.90
C ARG A 147 -7.23 -12.03 15.06
N CYS A 148 -8.33 -12.42 15.70
CA CYS A 148 -8.26 -13.38 16.82
C CYS A 148 -7.73 -14.74 16.37
N LEU A 149 -8.11 -15.25 15.19
CA LEU A 149 -7.59 -16.51 14.64
C LEU A 149 -6.08 -16.44 14.35
N LEU A 150 -5.61 -15.32 13.79
CA LEU A 150 -4.18 -15.09 13.58
C LEU A 150 -3.42 -15.00 14.90
N GLU A 151 -3.94 -14.29 15.91
CA GLU A 151 -3.33 -14.22 17.24
C GLU A 151 -3.21 -15.60 17.89
N VAL A 152 -4.22 -16.47 17.73
CA VAL A 152 -4.16 -17.87 18.18
C VAL A 152 -3.05 -18.63 17.44
N LYS A 153 -2.96 -18.50 16.12
CA LYS A 153 -1.91 -19.12 15.31
C LYS A 153 -0.51 -18.67 15.74
N ASP A 154 -0.32 -17.37 15.90
CA ASP A 154 0.95 -16.76 16.28
C ASP A 154 1.34 -17.12 17.73
N SER A 155 0.37 -17.43 18.59
CA SER A 155 0.59 -17.88 19.98
C SER A 155 0.86 -19.39 20.11
N GLY A 156 1.09 -20.09 18.98
CA GLY A 156 1.39 -21.52 18.97
C GLY A 156 0.17 -22.44 18.80
N GLY A 157 -0.96 -21.91 18.35
CA GLY A 157 -2.17 -22.68 18.07
C GLY A 157 -3.02 -22.97 19.32
N VAL A 158 -3.85 -24.02 19.25
CA VAL A 158 -4.72 -24.46 20.36
C VAL A 158 -4.31 -25.84 20.86
N SER A 159 -4.56 -26.14 22.13
CA SER A 159 -4.20 -27.46 22.69
C SER A 159 -5.23 -28.55 22.34
N ASN A 160 -6.47 -28.15 22.05
CA ASN A 160 -7.50 -29.08 21.58
C ASN A 160 -8.51 -28.40 20.66
N ALA A 161 -9.14 -29.17 19.77
CA ALA A 161 -10.05 -28.64 18.75
C ALA A 161 -11.33 -27.97 19.32
N ARG A 162 -11.71 -28.23 20.58
CA ARG A 162 -12.90 -27.60 21.19
C ARG A 162 -12.68 -26.13 21.48
N GLU A 163 -11.43 -25.69 21.67
CA GLU A 163 -11.08 -24.28 21.83
C GLU A 163 -11.42 -23.46 20.57
N LEU A 164 -11.53 -24.12 19.40
CA LEU A 164 -11.94 -23.48 18.14
C LEU A 164 -13.47 -23.35 17.98
N TYR A 165 -14.27 -23.94 18.87
CA TYR A 165 -15.73 -23.92 18.75
C TYR A 165 -16.35 -22.52 18.77
N PRO A 166 -15.92 -21.57 19.64
CA PRO A 166 -16.46 -20.21 19.60
C PRO A 166 -16.27 -19.55 18.23
N TYR A 167 -15.10 -19.76 17.59
CA TYR A 167 -14.81 -19.24 16.26
C TYR A 167 -15.68 -19.90 15.19
N SER A 168 -15.80 -21.24 15.22
CA SER A 168 -16.64 -22.00 14.28
C SER A 168 -18.13 -21.61 14.40
N MET A 169 -18.63 -21.42 15.63
CA MET A 169 -20.00 -20.94 15.86
C MET A 169 -20.21 -19.54 15.31
N LYS A 170 -19.23 -18.64 15.49
CA LYS A 170 -19.32 -17.29 14.94
C LYS A 170 -19.31 -17.28 13.41
N LEU A 171 -18.46 -18.10 12.78
CA LEU A 171 -18.42 -18.27 11.32
C LEU A 171 -19.74 -18.78 10.77
N ASN A 172 -20.25 -19.88 11.32
CA ASN A 172 -21.53 -20.47 10.90
C ASN A 172 -22.67 -19.46 11.09
N SER A 173 -22.67 -18.70 12.20
CA SER A 173 -23.69 -17.67 12.43
C SER A 173 -23.67 -16.57 11.36
N ILE A 174 -22.50 -16.20 10.84
CA ILE A 174 -22.37 -15.21 9.77
C ILE A 174 -22.75 -15.82 8.43
N ASP A 175 -22.30 -17.05 8.14
CA ASP A 175 -22.60 -17.74 6.89
C ASP A 175 -24.11 -18.01 6.73
N ASN A 176 -24.81 -18.31 7.82
CA ASN A 176 -26.27 -18.47 7.85
C ASN A 176 -27.05 -17.18 7.53
N MET A 177 -26.40 -16.01 7.50
CA MET A 177 -27.03 -14.78 7.03
C MET A 177 -27.12 -14.71 5.50
N ARG A 178 -26.47 -15.64 4.78
CA ARG A 178 -26.46 -15.70 3.32
C ARG A 178 -27.64 -16.51 2.79
N ILE A 179 -28.15 -16.08 1.64
CA ILE A 179 -29.14 -16.81 0.85
C ILE A 179 -28.50 -17.03 -0.53
N ASP A 180 -28.42 -18.28 -0.99
CA ASP A 180 -27.74 -18.67 -2.24
C ASP A 180 -26.33 -18.09 -2.37
N GLY A 181 -25.59 -18.08 -1.26
CA GLY A 181 -24.22 -17.59 -1.19
C GLY A 181 -24.07 -16.06 -1.20
N LYS A 182 -25.16 -15.30 -1.05
CA LYS A 182 -25.13 -13.83 -1.05
C LYS A 182 -25.75 -13.26 0.22
N PHE A 183 -25.20 -12.17 0.73
CA PHE A 183 -25.80 -11.39 1.81
C PHE A 183 -26.88 -10.48 1.24
N TYR A 184 -28.07 -10.46 1.85
CA TYR A 184 -29.19 -9.62 1.45
C TYR A 184 -29.49 -8.54 2.51
N ILE A 185 -29.97 -7.38 2.06
CA ILE A 185 -30.57 -6.36 2.93
C ILE A 185 -31.97 -6.06 2.39
N GLY A 186 -32.99 -6.47 3.12
CA GLY A 186 -34.33 -6.52 2.56
C GLY A 186 -34.34 -7.46 1.35
N ASN A 187 -34.65 -6.92 0.17
CA ASN A 187 -34.69 -7.68 -1.09
C ASN A 187 -33.48 -7.42 -2.00
N ASP A 188 -32.56 -6.55 -1.61
CA ASP A 188 -31.45 -6.10 -2.45
C ASP A 188 -30.13 -6.80 -2.10
N ILE A 189 -29.30 -6.99 -3.12
CA ILE A 189 -27.92 -7.48 -2.96
C ILE A 189 -27.00 -6.25 -2.91
N PRO A 190 -26.43 -5.92 -1.75
CA PRO A 190 -25.50 -4.80 -1.61
C PRO A 190 -24.16 -5.03 -2.33
N GLU A 191 -23.48 -3.95 -2.69
CA GLU A 191 -22.10 -3.96 -3.17
C GLU A 191 -21.11 -4.40 -2.08
N GLY A 192 -19.99 -5.01 -2.50
CA GLY A 192 -18.95 -5.54 -1.61
C GLY A 192 -19.11 -7.02 -1.22
N GLN A 193 -19.99 -7.78 -1.90
CA GLN A 193 -20.16 -9.21 -1.68
C GLN A 193 -18.84 -9.98 -1.84
N GLY A 194 -18.05 -9.65 -2.85
CA GLY A 194 -16.77 -10.31 -3.12
C GLY A 194 -15.83 -10.22 -1.92
N SER A 195 -15.68 -9.02 -1.36
CA SER A 195 -14.84 -8.75 -0.19
C SER A 195 -15.29 -9.51 1.05
N VAL A 196 -16.60 -9.49 1.38
CA VAL A 196 -17.13 -10.19 2.56
C VAL A 196 -17.04 -11.71 2.40
N ASN A 197 -17.38 -12.25 1.21
CA ASN A 197 -17.27 -13.69 0.95
C ASN A 197 -15.81 -14.17 0.99
N SER A 198 -14.88 -13.40 0.43
CA SER A 198 -13.45 -13.72 0.46
C SER A 198 -12.91 -13.72 1.90
N LEU A 199 -13.30 -12.74 2.71
CA LEU A 199 -12.90 -12.65 4.11
C LEU A 199 -13.50 -13.77 4.96
N LEU A 200 -14.76 -14.14 4.69
CA LEU A 200 -15.42 -15.29 5.34
C LEU A 200 -14.68 -16.59 5.00
N ALA A 201 -14.35 -16.81 3.73
CA ALA A 201 -13.57 -17.96 3.29
C ALA A 201 -12.18 -18.00 3.97
N GLU A 202 -11.46 -16.87 4.01
CA GLU A 202 -10.16 -16.78 4.70
C GLU A 202 -10.26 -17.17 6.18
N CYS A 203 -11.32 -16.74 6.88
CA CYS A 203 -11.50 -17.13 8.28
C CYS A 203 -11.82 -18.62 8.45
N TYR A 204 -12.56 -19.23 7.51
CA TYR A 204 -12.77 -20.68 7.50
C TYR A 204 -11.46 -21.44 7.28
N GLU A 205 -10.64 -21.02 6.31
CA GLU A 205 -9.32 -21.61 6.05
C GLU A 205 -8.41 -21.51 7.28
N LEU A 206 -8.31 -20.33 7.92
CA LEU A 206 -7.52 -20.17 9.14
C LEU A 206 -7.99 -21.08 10.28
N ALA A 207 -9.31 -21.22 10.46
CA ALA A 207 -9.87 -22.12 11.47
C ALA A 207 -9.63 -23.60 11.14
N TYR A 208 -9.63 -23.95 9.86
CA TYR A 208 -9.32 -25.30 9.38
C TYR A 208 -7.84 -25.63 9.61
N ASP A 209 -6.92 -24.76 9.21
CA ASP A 209 -5.48 -24.90 9.43
C ASP A 209 -5.15 -25.14 10.91
N LEU A 210 -5.73 -24.32 11.80
CA LEU A 210 -5.55 -24.47 13.24
C LEU A 210 -6.08 -25.81 13.77
N ARG A 211 -7.16 -26.32 13.18
CA ARG A 211 -7.72 -27.62 13.57
C ARG A 211 -6.87 -28.78 13.05
N ALA A 212 -6.35 -28.67 11.83
CA ALA A 212 -5.48 -29.67 11.23
C ALA A 212 -4.19 -29.81 12.04
N ALA A 213 -3.57 -28.69 12.44
CA ALA A 213 -2.38 -28.70 13.30
C ALA A 213 -2.58 -29.45 14.62
N VAL A 214 -3.78 -29.37 15.22
CA VAL A 214 -4.12 -30.13 16.44
C VAL A 214 -4.21 -31.63 16.19
N ALA A 215 -4.68 -32.03 15.00
CA ALA A 215 -4.78 -33.45 14.66
C ALA A 215 -3.38 -34.04 14.44
N GLU A 216 -2.52 -33.32 13.72
CA GLU A 216 -1.11 -33.70 13.49
C GLU A 216 -0.34 -33.81 14.81
N ASP A 217 -0.49 -32.83 15.71
CA ASP A 217 0.14 -32.85 17.04
C ASP A 217 -0.26 -34.06 17.90
N LYS A 218 -1.48 -34.59 17.73
CA LYS A 218 -1.96 -35.78 18.45
C LYS A 218 -1.41 -37.06 17.84
N GLU A 219 -1.38 -37.14 16.51
CA GLU A 219 -0.80 -38.27 15.79
C GLU A 219 0.70 -38.41 16.11
N ASP A 220 1.44 -37.30 16.15
CA ASP A 220 2.87 -37.29 16.51
C ASP A 220 3.13 -37.66 17.98
N ARG A 221 2.18 -37.38 18.88
CA ARG A 221 2.25 -37.77 20.29
C ARG A 221 1.75 -39.19 20.56
N GLY A 222 1.20 -39.87 19.56
CA GLY A 222 0.69 -41.24 19.66
C GLY A 222 -0.56 -41.36 20.56
N GLU A 223 -1.34 -40.28 20.71
CA GLU A 223 -2.60 -40.24 21.49
C GLU A 223 -3.85 -40.42 20.62
#